data_AF-A0A1I6F4U1-F1
#
_entry.id   AF-A0A1I6F4U1-F1
#
_cell.length_a   1.000
_cell.length_b   1.000
_cell.length_c   1.000
_cell.angle_alpha   90.00
_cell.angle_beta   90.00
_cell.angle_gamma   90.00
#
_symmetry.space_group_name_H-M   'P 1'
#
loop_
_entity.id
_entity.type
_entity.pdbx_description
1 polymer ?
#
loop_
_entity_poly.entity_id
_entity_poly.type
_entity_poly.pdbx_seq_one_letter_code
_entity_poly.pdbx_strand_id
1 'polypeptide(L)'
;MRNALRSEVLKVVSGFWMLAVLSYGLLLPFIMWSFFGGDARGSLSVAPVAAAFTGCYLVTRDYYYGSIQRVVLFNSKQHVFFAKLVAGLVGGLATGLIGVLGWALLSAFEWRVAAGCVVGCGLAGVFGAAVGWVLPNYYLATFVALVVPLTAGTALATLYPEVGKYLPSNTFAGVIGVTPGLLPVWGSAGFALVWVAVAAFAGRALFLRRELS
;
A
#
# COMPACT_ATOMS: atom_id res chain seq x y z
N MET A 1 -22.06 2.58 -9.77
CA MET A 1 -21.01 2.10 -8.85
C MET A 1 -20.61 0.63 -9.05
N ARG A 2 -21.55 -0.34 -9.08
CA ARG A 2 -21.25 -1.78 -9.19
C ARG A 2 -20.34 -2.17 -10.37
N ASN A 3 -20.59 -1.62 -11.56
CA ASN A 3 -19.80 -1.93 -12.76
C ASN A 3 -18.35 -1.41 -12.66
N ALA A 4 -18.16 -0.16 -12.20
CA ALA A 4 -16.84 0.42 -11.94
C ALA A 4 -16.05 -0.40 -10.90
N LEU A 5 -16.70 -0.80 -9.81
CA LEU A 5 -16.07 -1.62 -8.78
C LEU A 5 -15.62 -2.97 -9.36
N ARG A 6 -16.51 -3.67 -10.06
CA ARG A 6 -16.21 -4.97 -10.67
C ARG A 6 -15.04 -4.85 -11.66
N SER A 7 -15.03 -3.83 -12.52
CA SER A 7 -13.94 -3.66 -13.48
C SER A 7 -12.61 -3.38 -12.80
N GLU A 8 -12.58 -2.49 -11.80
CA GLU A 8 -11.33 -2.15 -11.10
C GLU A 8 -10.78 -3.33 -10.30
N VAL A 9 -11.64 -4.07 -9.59
CA VAL A 9 -11.24 -5.29 -8.85
C VAL A 9 -10.75 -6.38 -9.80
N LEU A 10 -11.42 -6.59 -10.95
CA LEU A 10 -10.94 -7.56 -11.94
C LEU A 10 -9.53 -7.22 -12.43
N LYS A 11 -9.22 -5.94 -12.67
CA LYS A 11 -7.88 -5.53 -13.09
C LYS A 11 -6.79 -5.77 -12.03
N VAL A 12 -7.14 -6.02 -10.77
CA VAL A 12 -6.19 -6.43 -9.72
C VAL A 12 -5.82 -7.91 -9.87
N VAL A 13 -6.79 -8.73 -10.29
CA VAL A 13 -6.65 -10.20 -10.31
C VAL A 13 -6.24 -10.74 -11.69
N SER A 14 -6.67 -10.10 -12.78
CA SER A 14 -6.56 -10.66 -14.13
C SER A 14 -5.36 -10.18 -14.95
N GLY A 15 -4.60 -9.21 -14.47
CA GLY A 15 -3.47 -8.64 -15.23
C GLY A 15 -2.20 -9.47 -15.07
N PHE A 16 -1.56 -9.88 -16.16
CA PHE A 16 -0.23 -10.51 -16.12
C PHE A 16 0.78 -9.65 -15.35
N TRP A 17 0.75 -8.33 -15.56
CA TRP A 17 1.57 -7.37 -14.81
C TRP A 17 1.29 -7.33 -13.31
N MET A 18 0.09 -7.73 -12.87
CA MET A 18 -0.21 -7.81 -11.44
C MET A 18 0.59 -8.91 -10.75
N LEU A 19 1.00 -9.96 -11.45
CA LEU A 19 1.91 -10.96 -10.88
C LEU A 19 3.25 -10.32 -10.49
N ALA A 20 3.79 -9.45 -11.34
CA ALA A 20 5.02 -8.71 -11.06
C ALA A 20 4.84 -7.67 -9.96
N VAL A 21 3.67 -7.02 -9.86
CA VAL A 21 3.39 -6.05 -8.79
C VAL A 21 3.18 -6.75 -7.44
N LEU A 22 2.44 -7.87 -7.44
CA LEU A 22 2.17 -8.63 -6.23
C LEU A 22 3.40 -9.39 -5.72
N SER A 23 4.34 -9.75 -6.60
CA SER A 23 5.60 -10.40 -6.20
C SER A 23 6.44 -9.53 -5.28
N TYR A 24 6.26 -8.20 -5.28
CA TYR A 24 6.90 -7.31 -4.29
C TYR A 24 6.52 -7.66 -2.85
N GLY A 25 5.36 -8.28 -2.62
CA GLY A 25 4.98 -8.81 -1.31
C GLY A 25 5.91 -9.91 -0.80
N LEU A 26 6.58 -10.64 -1.71
CA LEU A 26 7.63 -11.62 -1.39
C LEU A 26 9.02 -10.97 -1.40
N LEU A 27 9.30 -10.16 -2.43
CA LEU A 27 10.63 -9.62 -2.69
C LEU A 27 11.08 -8.61 -1.64
N LEU A 28 10.20 -7.72 -1.15
CA LEU A 28 10.63 -6.71 -0.17
C LEU A 28 11.02 -7.34 1.17
N PRO A 29 10.21 -8.25 1.78
CA PRO A 29 10.66 -8.98 2.96
C PRO A 29 11.93 -9.81 2.69
N PHE A 30 12.07 -10.40 1.50
CA PHE A 30 13.28 -11.14 1.11
C PHE A 30 14.52 -10.27 1.14
N ILE A 31 14.47 -9.11 0.47
CA ILE A 31 15.55 -8.14 0.45
C ILE A 31 15.89 -7.72 1.88
N MET A 32 14.90 -7.38 2.71
CA MET A 32 15.17 -7.00 4.10
C MET A 32 15.88 -8.10 4.88
N TRP A 33 15.38 -9.33 4.77
CA TRP A 33 15.99 -10.48 5.42
C TRP A 33 17.42 -10.75 4.92
N SER A 34 17.66 -10.66 3.61
CA SER A 34 18.98 -10.93 3.01
C SER A 34 20.04 -9.90 3.36
N PHE A 35 19.67 -8.61 3.43
CA PHE A 35 20.64 -7.54 3.68
C PHE A 35 20.88 -7.24 5.16
N PHE A 36 19.85 -7.39 5.99
CA PHE A 36 19.93 -7.02 7.41
C PHE A 36 19.96 -8.24 8.34
N GLY A 37 19.71 -9.45 7.82
CA GLY A 37 19.55 -10.65 8.63
C GLY A 37 18.34 -10.57 9.56
N GLY A 38 18.24 -11.53 10.48
CA GLY A 38 17.28 -11.49 11.59
C GLY A 38 16.02 -12.33 11.40
N ASP A 39 15.03 -12.06 12.25
CA ASP A 39 13.78 -12.81 12.31
C ASP A 39 12.94 -12.56 11.05
N ALA A 40 12.56 -13.65 10.38
CA ALA A 40 11.67 -13.66 9.22
C ALA A 40 10.36 -12.90 9.49
N ARG A 41 9.88 -12.87 10.75
CA ARG A 41 8.71 -12.07 11.16
C ARG A 41 8.97 -10.57 11.06
N GLY A 42 10.15 -10.12 11.49
CA GLY A 42 10.58 -8.73 11.39
C GLY A 42 10.60 -8.25 9.94
N SER A 43 11.03 -9.10 9.01
CA SER A 43 11.06 -8.80 7.58
C SER A 43 9.67 -8.58 6.96
N LEU A 44 8.60 -9.13 7.54
CA LEU A 44 7.23 -8.84 7.08
C LEU A 44 6.81 -7.37 7.32
N SER A 45 7.54 -6.63 8.16
CA SER A 45 7.27 -5.22 8.47
C SER A 45 7.32 -4.31 7.24
N VAL A 46 8.02 -4.72 6.17
CA VAL A 46 8.06 -3.96 4.91
C VAL A 46 7.00 -4.37 3.89
N ALA A 47 6.23 -5.44 4.13
CA ALA A 47 5.16 -5.87 3.22
C ALA A 47 4.10 -4.76 2.96
N PRO A 48 3.74 -3.91 3.94
CA PRO A 48 2.85 -2.78 3.69
C PRO A 48 3.38 -1.78 2.66
N VAL A 49 4.70 -1.65 2.50
CA VAL A 49 5.32 -0.81 1.45
C VAL A 49 4.99 -1.36 0.06
N ALA A 50 5.11 -2.68 -0.14
CA ALA A 50 4.71 -3.34 -1.39
C ALA A 50 3.20 -3.18 -1.65
N ALA A 51 2.39 -3.25 -0.60
CA ALA A 51 0.94 -3.06 -0.70
C ALA A 51 0.58 -1.61 -1.09
N ALA A 52 1.25 -0.61 -0.51
CA ALA A 52 1.09 0.79 -0.90
C ALA A 52 1.50 1.02 -2.36
N PHE A 53 2.61 0.43 -2.81
CA PHE A 53 2.98 0.46 -4.23
C PHE A 53 1.89 -0.16 -5.11
N THR A 54 1.35 -1.32 -4.72
CA THR A 54 0.26 -1.99 -5.44
C THR A 54 -0.96 -1.08 -5.59
N GLY A 55 -1.40 -0.44 -4.50
CA GLY A 55 -2.53 0.50 -4.53
C GLY A 55 -2.26 1.70 -5.43
N CYS A 56 -1.06 2.27 -5.33
CA CYS A 56 -0.64 3.40 -6.15
C CYS A 56 -0.62 3.06 -7.64
N TYR A 57 -0.03 1.90 -7.98
CA TYR A 57 0.06 1.38 -9.34
C TYR A 57 -1.31 1.28 -10.02
N LEU A 58 -2.34 0.80 -9.30
CA LEU A 58 -3.71 0.65 -9.83
C LEU A 58 -4.32 1.98 -10.29
N VAL A 59 -3.90 3.10 -9.71
CA VAL A 59 -4.33 4.44 -10.07
C VAL A 59 -3.44 5.02 -11.16
N THR A 60 -2.13 5.02 -10.93
CA THR A 60 -1.19 5.72 -11.82
C THR A 60 -0.98 5.03 -13.15
N ARG A 61 -1.21 3.72 -13.27
CA ARG A 61 -1.18 3.04 -14.58
C ARG A 61 -2.23 3.59 -15.53
N ASP A 62 -3.41 3.97 -15.04
CA ASP A 62 -4.49 4.49 -15.89
C ASP A 62 -4.17 5.91 -16.39
N TYR A 63 -3.37 6.66 -15.61
CA TYR A 63 -2.78 7.92 -16.07
C TYR A 63 -1.66 7.68 -17.09
N TYR A 64 -0.77 6.72 -16.82
CA TYR A 64 0.35 6.39 -17.71
C TYR A 64 -0.12 5.92 -19.09
N TYR A 65 -1.15 5.07 -19.15
CA TYR A 65 -1.72 4.58 -20.40
C TYR A 65 -2.81 5.49 -20.99
N GLY A 66 -3.09 6.66 -20.39
CA GLY A 66 -4.12 7.60 -20.86
C GLY A 66 -5.56 7.06 -20.80
N SER A 67 -5.81 5.98 -20.06
CA SER A 67 -7.13 5.33 -20.00
C SER A 67 -8.08 5.99 -19.01
N ILE A 68 -7.57 6.86 -18.11
CA ILE A 68 -8.36 7.47 -17.03
C ILE A 68 -9.56 8.29 -17.54
N GLN A 69 -9.40 9.00 -18.65
CA GLN A 69 -10.47 9.79 -19.28
C GLN A 69 -11.64 8.89 -19.69
N ARG A 70 -11.32 7.77 -20.34
CA ARG A 70 -12.31 6.79 -20.78
C ARG A 70 -13.07 6.20 -19.59
N VAL A 71 -12.36 5.85 -18.51
CA VAL A 71 -13.00 5.29 -17.30
C VAL A 71 -13.97 6.28 -16.66
N VAL A 72 -13.61 7.57 -16.63
CA VAL A 72 -14.45 8.67 -16.10
C VAL A 72 -15.59 9.05 -17.06
N LEU A 73 -15.43 8.86 -18.36
CA LEU A 73 -16.53 9.07 -19.31
C LEU A 73 -17.66 8.06 -19.10
N PHE A 74 -17.31 6.79 -18.87
CA PHE A 74 -18.28 5.72 -18.64
C PHE A 74 -18.77 5.63 -17.18
N ASN A 75 -18.12 6.32 -16.23
CA ASN A 75 -18.48 6.29 -14.80
C ASN A 75 -18.19 7.64 -14.13
N SER A 76 -19.06 8.10 -13.23
CA SER A 76 -18.79 9.36 -12.50
C SER A 76 -17.42 9.35 -11.77
N LYS A 77 -16.74 10.51 -11.73
CA LYS A 77 -15.44 10.68 -11.04
C LYS A 77 -15.47 10.09 -9.62
N GLN A 78 -16.54 10.32 -8.89
CA GLN A 78 -16.70 9.79 -7.53
C GLN A 78 -16.73 8.26 -7.50
N HIS A 79 -17.47 7.61 -8.40
CA HIS A 79 -17.49 6.15 -8.46
C HIS A 79 -16.12 5.56 -8.81
N VAL A 80 -15.39 6.18 -9.73
CA VAL A 80 -14.03 5.74 -10.10
C VAL A 80 -13.07 5.89 -8.91
N PHE A 81 -13.14 7.01 -8.21
CA PHE A 81 -12.33 7.26 -7.02
C PHE A 81 -12.51 6.16 -5.96
N PHE A 82 -13.75 5.91 -5.55
CA PHE A 82 -14.04 4.88 -4.54
C PHE A 82 -13.75 3.46 -5.05
N ALA A 83 -14.04 3.17 -6.33
CA ALA A 83 -13.71 1.87 -6.92
C ALA A 83 -12.21 1.59 -6.86
N LYS A 84 -11.36 2.60 -7.09
CA LYS A 84 -9.90 2.46 -6.97
C LYS A 84 -9.43 2.33 -5.53
N LEU A 85 -10.05 2.99 -4.57
CA LEU A 85 -9.73 2.76 -3.15
C LEU A 85 -10.05 1.32 -2.73
N VAL A 86 -11.21 0.79 -3.15
CA VAL A 86 -11.57 -0.61 -2.86
C VAL A 86 -10.67 -1.58 -3.61
N ALA A 87 -10.32 -1.30 -4.87
CA ALA A 87 -9.33 -2.10 -5.60
C ALA A 87 -7.96 -2.06 -4.92
N GLY A 88 -7.55 -0.91 -4.37
CA GLY A 88 -6.35 -0.75 -3.54
C GLY A 88 -6.41 -1.59 -2.27
N LEU A 89 -7.56 -1.64 -1.58
CA LEU A 89 -7.78 -2.54 -0.45
C LEU A 89 -7.60 -4.00 -0.85
N VAL A 90 -8.27 -4.44 -1.92
CA VAL A 90 -8.19 -5.83 -2.40
C VAL A 90 -6.76 -6.18 -2.83
N GLY A 91 -6.10 -5.27 -3.55
CA GLY A 91 -4.70 -5.44 -3.96
C GLY A 91 -3.77 -5.52 -2.76
N GLY A 92 -3.93 -4.63 -1.78
CA GLY A 92 -3.14 -4.66 -0.54
C GLY A 92 -3.35 -5.93 0.28
N LEU A 93 -4.60 -6.39 0.43
CA LEU A 93 -4.91 -7.67 1.08
C LEU A 93 -4.25 -8.84 0.37
N ALA A 94 -4.31 -8.87 -0.97
CA ALA A 94 -3.64 -9.90 -1.77
C ALA A 94 -2.11 -9.86 -1.58
N THR A 95 -1.50 -8.67 -1.61
CA THR A 95 -0.06 -8.51 -1.35
C THR A 95 0.33 -9.01 0.05
N GLY A 96 -0.47 -8.68 1.07
CA GLY A 96 -0.24 -9.16 2.44
C GLY A 96 -0.39 -10.68 2.56
N LEU A 97 -1.41 -11.27 1.95
CA LEU A 97 -1.60 -12.73 1.91
C LEU A 97 -0.43 -13.43 1.22
N ILE A 98 0.03 -12.91 0.08
CA ILE A 98 1.18 -13.46 -0.63
C ILE A 98 2.44 -13.37 0.24
N GLY A 99 2.69 -12.22 0.88
CA GLY A 99 3.80 -12.05 1.82
C GLY A 99 3.75 -13.06 2.96
N VAL A 100 2.60 -13.19 3.63
CA VAL A 100 2.41 -14.15 4.73
C VAL A 100 2.60 -15.58 4.26
N LEU A 101 1.97 -16.00 3.15
CA LEU A 101 2.03 -17.38 2.66
C LEU A 101 3.44 -17.76 2.22
N GLY A 102 4.16 -16.86 1.53
CA GLY A 102 5.53 -17.12 1.11
C GLY A 102 6.51 -17.20 2.29
N TRP A 103 6.28 -16.43 3.36
CA TRP A 103 7.16 -16.36 4.52
C TRP A 103 6.73 -17.25 5.70
N ALA A 104 5.54 -17.84 5.64
CA ALA A 104 5.06 -18.82 6.61
C ALA A 104 5.92 -20.10 6.64
N LEU A 105 6.62 -20.42 5.53
CA LEU A 105 7.54 -21.55 5.46
C LEU A 105 8.89 -21.27 6.16
N LEU A 106 9.25 -19.99 6.31
CA LEU A 106 10.53 -19.55 6.87
C LEU A 106 10.43 -19.10 8.34
N SER A 107 9.21 -19.03 8.89
CA SER A 107 8.96 -18.55 10.24
C SER A 107 7.97 -19.46 10.97
N ALA A 108 8.05 -19.52 12.30
CA ALA A 108 6.99 -20.14 13.08
C ALA A 108 5.70 -19.32 12.88
N PHE A 109 4.73 -19.90 12.18
CA PHE A 109 3.47 -19.24 11.84
C PHE A 109 2.77 -18.74 13.11
N GLU A 110 2.60 -17.43 13.20
CA GLU A 110 1.87 -16.79 14.29
C GLU A 110 0.67 -16.03 13.70
N TRP A 111 -0.53 -16.50 14.00
CA TRP A 111 -1.75 -15.99 13.39
C TRP A 111 -1.94 -14.48 13.60
N ARG A 112 -1.47 -13.94 14.74
CA ARG A 112 -1.54 -12.51 15.06
C ARG A 112 -0.68 -11.67 14.13
N VAL A 113 0.55 -12.10 13.88
CA VAL A 113 1.48 -11.47 12.94
C VAL A 113 0.94 -11.55 11.52
N ALA A 114 0.42 -12.71 11.14
CA ALA A 114 -0.20 -12.92 9.84
C ALA A 114 -1.41 -11.99 9.63
N ALA A 115 -2.32 -11.93 10.60
CA ALA A 115 -3.49 -11.05 10.56
C ALA A 115 -3.09 -9.58 10.53
N GLY A 116 -2.14 -9.16 11.37
CA GLY A 116 -1.60 -7.80 11.39
C GLY A 116 -0.95 -7.40 10.06
N CYS A 117 -0.20 -8.31 9.43
CA CYS A 117 0.38 -8.11 8.10
C CYS A 117 -0.70 -7.92 7.02
N VAL A 118 -1.69 -8.81 6.97
CA VAL A 118 -2.78 -8.71 5.98
C VAL A 118 -3.57 -7.41 6.17
N VAL A 119 -3.93 -7.06 7.41
CA VAL A 119 -4.67 -5.83 7.72
C VAL A 119 -3.82 -4.58 7.41
N GLY A 120 -2.56 -4.56 7.84
CA GLY A 120 -1.62 -3.47 7.58
C GLY A 120 -1.41 -3.24 6.08
N CYS A 121 -1.25 -4.31 5.31
CA CYS A 121 -1.16 -4.26 3.86
C CYS A 121 -2.48 -3.79 3.21
N GLY A 122 -3.64 -4.21 3.70
CA GLY A 122 -4.93 -3.70 3.23
C GLY A 122 -5.05 -2.18 3.40
N LEU A 123 -4.73 -1.66 4.59
CA LEU A 123 -4.71 -0.22 4.88
C LEU A 123 -3.70 0.53 4.00
N ALA A 124 -2.49 -0.02 3.88
CA ALA A 124 -1.44 0.55 3.06
C ALA A 124 -1.82 0.56 1.57
N GLY A 125 -2.53 -0.45 1.07
CA GLY A 125 -3.06 -0.49 -0.29
C GLY A 125 -4.09 0.62 -0.56
N VAL A 126 -4.98 0.91 0.39
CA VAL A 126 -5.90 2.06 0.30
C VAL A 126 -5.12 3.37 0.31
N PHE A 127 -4.16 3.52 1.22
CA PHE A 127 -3.28 4.68 1.29
C PHE A 127 -2.52 4.90 -0.03
N GLY A 128 -1.95 3.84 -0.58
CA GLY A 128 -1.25 3.86 -1.86
C GLY A 128 -2.14 4.32 -3.02
N ALA A 129 -3.37 3.79 -3.10
CA ALA A 129 -4.34 4.25 -4.10
C ALA A 129 -4.68 5.74 -3.90
N ALA A 130 -4.83 6.19 -2.66
CA ALA A 130 -5.06 7.59 -2.37
C ALA A 130 -3.87 8.49 -2.81
N VAL A 131 -2.64 8.07 -2.52
CA VAL A 131 -1.41 8.74 -2.98
C VAL A 131 -1.33 8.78 -4.51
N GLY A 132 -1.73 7.72 -5.21
CA GLY A 132 -1.78 7.71 -6.68
C GLY A 132 -2.71 8.78 -7.28
N TRP A 133 -3.76 9.20 -6.55
CA TRP A 133 -4.59 10.32 -6.98
C TRP A 133 -3.91 11.68 -6.76
N VAL A 134 -3.17 11.82 -5.66
CA VAL A 134 -2.36 13.00 -5.34
C VAL A 134 -1.25 13.18 -6.39
N LEU A 135 -0.57 12.08 -6.74
CA LEU A 135 0.56 12.04 -7.66
C LEU A 135 0.16 11.28 -8.95
N PRO A 136 -0.48 11.92 -9.94
CA PRO A 136 -0.92 11.28 -11.19
C PRO A 136 0.24 10.99 -12.17
N ASN A 137 1.44 10.76 -11.65
CA ASN A 137 2.63 10.41 -12.41
C ASN A 137 3.14 9.06 -11.90
N TYR A 138 3.19 8.08 -12.79
CA TYR A 138 3.61 6.72 -12.48
C TYR A 138 4.98 6.63 -11.81
N TYR A 139 5.99 7.29 -12.36
CA TYR A 139 7.36 7.22 -11.86
C TYR A 139 7.51 7.91 -10.51
N LEU A 140 6.92 9.10 -10.38
CA LEU A 140 6.96 9.86 -9.13
C LEU A 140 6.25 9.11 -8.00
N ALA A 141 5.06 8.58 -8.28
CA ALA A 141 4.29 7.88 -7.28
C ALA A 141 4.92 6.52 -6.91
N THR A 142 5.56 5.83 -7.87
CA THR A 142 6.36 4.63 -7.61
C THR A 142 7.55 4.95 -6.71
N PHE A 143 8.28 6.03 -6.99
CA PHE A 143 9.38 6.50 -6.16
C PHE A 143 8.92 6.83 -4.73
N VAL A 144 7.80 7.55 -4.59
CA VAL A 144 7.23 7.89 -3.29
C VAL A 144 6.68 6.66 -2.54
N ALA A 145 6.17 5.66 -3.24
CA ALA A 145 5.61 4.46 -2.61
C ALA A 145 6.69 3.44 -2.20
N LEU A 146 7.79 3.32 -2.95
CA LEU A 146 8.83 2.33 -2.69
C LEU A 146 10.09 2.93 -2.04
N VAL A 147 10.64 4.01 -2.60
CA VAL A 147 11.95 4.51 -2.20
C VAL A 147 11.86 5.35 -0.92
N VAL A 148 10.89 6.27 -0.85
CA VAL A 148 10.78 7.19 0.30
C VAL A 148 10.56 6.43 1.63
N PRO A 149 9.66 5.44 1.73
CA PRO A 149 9.49 4.64 2.96
C PRO A 149 10.75 3.90 3.39
N LEU A 150 11.47 3.31 2.43
CA LEU A 150 12.63 2.47 2.70
C LEU A 150 13.90 3.26 3.02
N THR A 151 13.96 4.53 2.60
CA THR A 151 15.13 5.40 2.80
C THR A 151 14.85 6.48 3.84
N ALA A 152 14.05 7.49 3.49
CA ALA A 152 13.72 8.58 4.39
C ALA A 152 12.91 8.10 5.60
N GLY A 153 11.97 7.18 5.39
CA GLY A 153 11.12 6.64 6.46
C GLY A 153 11.90 5.85 7.51
N THR A 154 12.85 5.01 7.07
CA THR A 154 13.75 4.26 7.95
C THR A 154 14.79 5.16 8.60
N ALA A 155 15.40 6.09 7.84
CA ALA A 155 16.37 7.04 8.37
C ALA A 155 15.77 7.92 9.47
N LEU A 156 14.54 8.43 9.28
CA LEU A 156 13.86 9.20 10.33
C LEU A 156 13.52 8.34 11.55
N ALA A 157 13.12 7.09 11.35
CA ALA A 157 12.84 6.17 12.45
C ALA A 157 14.09 5.88 13.30
N THR A 158 15.26 5.81 12.66
CA THR A 158 16.53 5.59 13.33
C THR A 158 17.05 6.84 14.02
N LEU A 159 17.02 7.99 13.34
CA LEU A 159 17.59 9.25 13.86
C LEU A 159 16.67 9.96 14.86
N TYR A 160 15.35 9.91 14.63
CA TYR A 160 14.34 10.58 15.45
C TYR A 160 13.17 9.64 15.75
N PRO A 161 13.35 8.59 16.58
CA PRO A 161 12.32 7.58 16.84
C PRO A 161 11.00 8.17 17.33
N GLU A 162 11.06 9.28 18.07
CA GLU A 162 9.89 9.99 18.58
C GLU A 162 8.95 10.49 17.49
N VAL A 163 9.48 10.86 16.34
CA VAL A 163 8.70 11.32 15.18
C VAL A 163 8.50 10.18 14.18
N GLY A 164 9.54 9.37 13.97
CA GLY A 164 9.55 8.30 12.98
C GLY A 164 8.44 7.27 13.20
N LYS A 165 8.10 6.96 14.46
CA LYS A 165 7.01 6.01 14.79
C LYS A 165 5.63 6.42 14.25
N TYR A 166 5.42 7.70 13.93
CA TYR A 166 4.18 8.26 13.38
C TYR A 166 4.15 8.36 11.85
N LEU A 167 5.24 8.04 11.15
CA LEU A 167 5.29 8.08 9.69
C LEU A 167 4.38 7.01 9.06
N PRO A 168 3.82 7.25 7.86
CA PRO A 168 2.89 6.32 7.22
C PRO A 168 3.44 4.88 7.18
N SER A 169 4.64 4.69 6.64
CA SER A 169 5.29 3.37 6.53
C SER A 169 5.41 2.63 7.87
N ASN A 170 5.77 3.38 8.92
CA ASN A 170 6.02 2.83 10.25
C ASN A 170 4.72 2.58 11.01
N THR A 171 3.68 3.38 10.76
CA THR A 171 2.35 3.12 11.32
C THR A 171 1.75 1.86 10.72
N PHE A 172 1.87 1.63 9.40
CA PHE A 172 1.42 0.38 8.78
C PHE A 172 2.24 -0.83 9.22
N ALA A 173 3.57 -0.69 9.34
CA ALA A 173 4.44 -1.74 9.87
C ALA A 173 4.08 -2.11 11.32
N GLY A 174 3.79 -1.12 12.17
CA GLY A 174 3.45 -1.35 13.57
C GLY A 174 2.11 -2.06 13.80
N VAL A 175 1.20 -2.08 12.80
CA VAL A 175 -0.02 -2.92 12.85
C VAL A 175 0.32 -4.42 12.95
N ILE A 176 1.51 -4.81 12.50
CA ILE A 176 1.98 -6.20 12.54
C ILE A 176 2.40 -6.61 13.96
N GLY A 177 2.85 -5.64 14.78
CA GLY A 177 3.14 -5.85 16.20
C GLY A 177 4.46 -6.57 16.50
N VAL A 178 5.36 -6.67 15.52
CA VAL A 178 6.64 -7.39 15.65
C VAL A 178 7.86 -6.48 15.72
N THR A 179 7.76 -5.24 15.25
CA THR A 179 8.90 -4.32 15.17
C THR A 179 9.06 -3.55 16.48
N PRO A 180 10.20 -3.68 17.18
CA PRO A 180 10.48 -2.88 18.38
C PRO A 180 10.55 -1.38 18.05
N GLY A 181 10.15 -0.52 18.99
CA GLY A 181 10.23 0.94 18.87
C GLY A 181 9.11 1.60 18.06
N LEU A 182 8.21 0.81 17.45
CA LEU A 182 6.98 1.34 16.83
C LEU A 182 5.87 1.52 17.86
N LEU A 183 4.80 2.22 17.46
CA LEU A 183 3.60 2.35 18.28
C LEU A 183 2.98 0.96 18.56
N PRO A 184 2.26 0.80 19.69
CA PRO A 184 1.47 -0.40 19.93
C PRO A 184 0.47 -0.63 18.81
N VAL A 185 0.13 -1.89 18.52
CA VAL A 185 -0.74 -2.32 17.40
C VAL A 185 -1.95 -1.41 17.19
N TRP A 186 -2.70 -1.11 18.25
CA TRP A 186 -3.90 -0.27 18.17
C TRP A 186 -3.58 1.21 17.92
N GLY A 187 -2.49 1.73 18.49
CA GLY A 187 -2.00 3.08 18.21
C GLY A 187 -1.53 3.21 16.76
N SER A 188 -0.79 2.22 16.27
CA SER A 188 -0.40 2.10 14.86
C SER A 188 -1.59 2.05 13.92
N ALA A 189 -2.60 1.23 14.23
CA ALA A 189 -3.82 1.14 13.44
C ALA A 189 -4.59 2.48 13.41
N GLY A 190 -4.67 3.18 14.54
CA GLY A 190 -5.28 4.51 14.62
C GLY A 190 -4.58 5.53 13.72
N PHE A 191 -3.25 5.63 13.81
CA PHE A 191 -2.49 6.54 12.95
C PHE A 191 -2.48 6.14 11.47
N ALA A 192 -2.47 4.84 11.18
CA ALA A 192 -2.62 4.32 9.82
C ALA A 192 -3.96 4.77 9.19
N LEU A 193 -5.06 4.71 9.95
CA LEU A 193 -6.37 5.22 9.51
C LEU A 193 -6.36 6.73 9.30
N VAL A 194 -5.68 7.50 10.16
CA VAL A 194 -5.50 8.95 9.98
C VAL A 194 -4.78 9.23 8.66
N TRP A 195 -3.67 8.55 8.38
CA TRP A 195 -2.94 8.71 7.12
C TRP A 195 -3.76 8.32 5.90
N VAL A 196 -4.52 7.23 5.97
CA VAL A 196 -5.47 6.83 4.93
C VAL A 196 -6.50 7.93 4.69
N ALA A 197 -7.09 8.49 5.76
CA ALA A 197 -8.10 9.54 5.67
C ALA A 197 -7.53 10.83 5.06
N VAL A 198 -6.35 11.26 5.51
CA VAL A 198 -5.65 12.44 4.98
C VAL A 198 -5.33 12.27 3.50
N ALA A 199 -4.72 11.14 3.12
CA ALA A 199 -4.39 10.87 1.73
C ALA A 199 -5.65 10.76 0.85
N ALA A 200 -6.71 10.08 1.33
CA ALA A 200 -7.96 9.93 0.58
C ALA A 200 -8.67 11.27 0.41
N PHE A 201 -8.69 12.12 1.43
CA PHE A 201 -9.27 13.46 1.35
C PHE A 201 -8.48 14.33 0.36
N ALA A 202 -7.15 14.38 0.47
CA ALA A 202 -6.29 15.12 -0.44
C ALA A 202 -6.43 14.61 -1.89
N GLY A 203 -6.36 13.30 -2.10
CA GLY A 203 -6.52 12.65 -3.39
C GLY A 203 -7.88 12.95 -4.02
N ARG A 204 -8.97 12.90 -3.23
CA ARG A 204 -10.32 13.25 -3.70
C ARG A 204 -10.41 14.73 -4.08
N ALA A 205 -9.94 15.63 -3.22
CA ALA A 205 -10.01 17.06 -3.45
C ALA A 205 -9.26 17.47 -4.73
N LEU A 206 -8.06 16.93 -4.92
CA LEU A 206 -7.25 17.17 -6.12
C LEU A 206 -7.88 16.53 -7.36
N PHE A 207 -8.35 15.29 -7.27
CA PHE A 207 -8.94 14.60 -8.43
C PHE A 207 -10.23 15.23 -8.93
N LEU A 208 -11.09 15.72 -8.04
CA LEU A 208 -12.33 16.38 -8.44
C LEU A 208 -12.07 17.71 -9.16
N ARG A 209 -11.03 18.44 -8.77
CA ARG A 209 -10.60 19.69 -9.40
C ARG A 209 -9.79 19.49 -10.68
N ARG A 210 -9.27 18.27 -10.90
CA ARG A 210 -8.43 17.97 -12.07
C ARG A 210 -9.27 17.94 -13.34
N GLU A 211 -8.90 18.76 -14.31
CA GLU A 211 -9.36 18.66 -15.69
C GLU A 211 -8.71 17.44 -16.34
N LEU A 212 -9.52 16.66 -17.04
CA LEU A 212 -9.08 15.45 -17.72
C LEU A 212 -9.14 15.76 -19.22
N SER A 213 -8.16 16.54 -19.69
CA SER A 213 -7.96 16.91 -21.11
C SER A 213 -7.16 15.85 -21.84
#